data_AF-A0A506RYI5-F1
#
_entry.id   AF-A0A506RYI5-F1
#
_cell.length_a   1.000
_cell.length_b   1.000
_cell.length_c   1.000
_cell.angle_alpha   90.00
_cell.angle_beta   90.00
_cell.angle_gamma   90.00
#
_symmetry.space_group_name_H-M   'P 1'
#
loop_
_entity.id
_entity.type
_entity.pdbx_description
1 polymer ?
#
loop_
_entity_poly.entity_id
_entity_poly.type
_entity_poly.pdbx_seq_one_letter_code
_entity_poly.pdbx_strand_id
1 'polypeptide(L)'
;MNNRESSLDLYRERVTQRRIIDIRSIILSLEKERARFTNITELSEIIAKKLSVIEGKPVASSTLRRNVNYRILLDEHLSKLLPKLTSNEPDKIVTEKLRAYKLSKKLTTAYKNIKELKKELLDTRNLLSSRIALEHESLDKMILRKVDQITSSNDESIESLFEVIYVLLMDLGSIDFDVSQGVVYDSADDIVRLNRNDFPLFFKWLEKKL
;
A
#
# COMPACT_ATOMS: atom_id res chain seq x y z
N MET A 1 -3.66 -3.17 29.70
CA MET A 1 -4.63 -4.22 30.10
C MET A 1 -5.23 -4.89 28.83
N ASN A 2 -4.42 -5.41 27.90
CA ASN A 2 -4.90 -5.78 26.54
C ASN A 2 -4.82 -7.28 26.18
N ASN A 3 -4.33 -8.15 27.06
CA ASN A 3 -4.13 -9.58 26.73
C ASN A 3 -5.36 -10.48 26.96
N ARG A 4 -6.41 -10.00 27.65
CA ARG A 4 -7.61 -10.80 27.95
C ARG A 4 -8.69 -10.73 26.87
N GLU A 5 -8.80 -9.62 26.14
CA GLU A 5 -9.81 -9.49 25.07
C GLU A 5 -9.43 -10.32 23.84
N SER A 6 -8.15 -10.28 23.43
CA SER A 6 -7.64 -11.06 22.29
C SER A 6 -7.80 -12.59 22.46
N SER A 7 -7.63 -13.12 23.68
CA SER A 7 -7.75 -14.56 23.93
C SER A 7 -9.21 -15.07 23.91
N LEU A 8 -10.16 -14.24 24.36
CA LEU A 8 -11.60 -14.56 24.31
C LEU A 8 -12.13 -14.54 22.87
N ASP A 9 -11.68 -13.59 22.06
CA ASP A 9 -12.11 -13.49 20.66
C ASP A 9 -11.57 -14.65 19.83
N LEU A 10 -10.29 -15.02 20.01
CA LEU A 10 -9.70 -16.21 19.37
C LEU A 10 -10.39 -17.52 19.81
N TYR A 11 -10.84 -17.59 21.06
CA TYR A 11 -11.61 -18.74 21.55
C TYR A 11 -13.00 -18.80 20.90
N ARG A 12 -13.71 -17.67 20.86
CA ARG A 12 -15.04 -17.56 20.22
C ARG A 12 -14.97 -17.88 18.73
N GLU A 13 -13.94 -17.43 18.05
CA GLU A 13 -13.72 -17.72 16.64
C GLU A 13 -13.49 -19.21 16.42
N ARG A 14 -12.60 -19.85 17.21
CA ARG A 14 -12.38 -21.30 17.12
C ARG A 14 -13.64 -22.13 17.38
N VAL A 15 -14.42 -21.76 18.40
CA VAL A 15 -15.70 -22.43 18.70
C VAL A 15 -16.69 -22.25 17.54
N THR A 16 -16.75 -21.05 16.96
CA THR A 16 -17.61 -20.76 15.82
C THR A 16 -17.21 -21.56 14.59
N GLN A 17 -15.91 -21.64 14.28
CA GLN A 17 -15.40 -22.41 13.15
C GLN A 17 -15.68 -23.91 13.30
N ARG A 18 -15.48 -24.46 14.51
CA ARG A 18 -15.82 -25.86 14.79
C ARG A 18 -17.30 -26.13 14.51
N ARG A 19 -18.19 -25.27 15.03
CA ARG A 19 -19.64 -25.42 14.83
C ARG A 19 -20.04 -25.26 13.35
N ILE A 20 -19.35 -24.40 12.58
CA ILE A 20 -19.55 -24.30 11.12
C ILE A 20 -19.28 -25.65 10.43
N ILE A 21 -18.18 -26.31 10.80
CA ILE A 21 -17.81 -27.63 10.24
C ILE A 21 -18.88 -28.66 10.58
N ASP A 22 -19.34 -28.70 11.83
CA ASP A 22 -20.37 -29.63 12.28
C ASP A 22 -21.71 -29.39 11.55
N ILE A 23 -22.12 -28.13 11.39
CA ILE A 23 -23.32 -27.76 10.62
C ILE A 23 -23.21 -28.23 9.17
N ARG A 24 -22.06 -28.01 8.51
CA ARG A 24 -21.83 -28.46 7.13
C ARG A 24 -21.94 -29.97 7.02
N SER A 25 -21.33 -30.70 7.96
CA SER A 25 -21.42 -32.17 8.01
C SER A 25 -22.87 -32.65 8.15
N ILE A 26 -23.65 -32.01 9.03
CA ILE A 26 -25.07 -32.31 9.20
C ILE A 26 -25.84 -32.04 7.90
N ILE A 27 -25.63 -30.88 7.27
CA ILE A 27 -26.30 -30.54 6.00
C ILE A 27 -26.00 -31.60 4.93
N LEU A 28 -24.74 -32.00 4.78
CA LEU A 28 -24.36 -33.07 3.85
C LEU A 28 -25.03 -34.41 4.17
N SER A 29 -25.22 -34.73 5.46
CA SER A 29 -25.96 -35.93 5.86
C SER A 29 -27.44 -35.84 5.46
N LEU A 30 -28.07 -34.67 5.63
CA LEU A 30 -29.47 -34.43 5.25
C LEU A 30 -29.67 -34.49 3.74
N GLU A 31 -28.68 -34.02 2.96
CA GLU A 31 -28.67 -34.15 1.50
C GLU A 31 -28.63 -35.61 1.06
N LYS A 32 -27.79 -36.44 1.71
CA LYS A 32 -27.74 -37.89 1.45
C LYS A 32 -29.06 -38.59 1.82
N GLU A 33 -29.67 -38.18 2.93
CA GLU A 33 -30.98 -38.65 3.39
C GLU A 33 -32.14 -38.15 2.51
N ARG A 34 -31.89 -37.25 1.54
CA ARG A 34 -32.90 -36.58 0.70
C ARG A 34 -34.00 -35.91 1.53
N ALA A 35 -33.67 -35.43 2.73
CA ALA A 35 -34.60 -34.71 3.58
C ALA A 35 -35.04 -33.42 2.88
N ARG A 36 -36.35 -33.15 2.86
CA ARG A 36 -36.92 -31.93 2.27
C ARG A 36 -37.47 -31.04 3.37
N PHE A 37 -37.09 -29.78 3.32
CA PHE A 37 -37.50 -28.75 4.27
C PHE A 37 -38.26 -27.67 3.52
N THR A 38 -39.38 -27.21 4.06
CA THR A 38 -40.19 -26.16 3.40
C THR A 38 -39.70 -24.77 3.76
N ASN A 39 -39.07 -24.62 4.92
CA ASN A 39 -38.63 -23.33 5.44
C ASN A 39 -37.38 -23.46 6.33
N ILE A 40 -36.74 -22.32 6.61
CA ILE A 40 -35.52 -22.24 7.44
C ILE A 40 -35.75 -22.64 8.89
N THR A 41 -36.97 -22.47 9.41
CA THR A 41 -37.28 -22.82 10.79
C THR A 41 -37.16 -24.33 10.99
N GLU A 42 -37.82 -25.13 10.14
CA GLU A 42 -37.75 -26.59 10.16
C GLU A 42 -36.31 -27.10 10.03
N LEU A 43 -35.56 -26.58 9.04
CA LEU A 43 -34.16 -26.95 8.83
C LEU A 43 -33.30 -26.65 10.07
N SER A 44 -33.47 -25.45 10.64
CA SER A 44 -32.71 -25.03 11.82
C SER A 44 -33.05 -25.84 13.07
N GLU A 45 -34.28 -26.35 13.20
CA GLU A 45 -34.68 -27.22 14.32
C GLU A 45 -34.05 -28.61 14.21
N ILE A 46 -34.02 -29.19 13.01
CA ILE A 46 -33.36 -30.48 12.80
C ILE A 46 -31.85 -30.37 13.03
N ILE A 47 -31.22 -29.32 12.50
CA ILE A 47 -29.78 -29.09 12.71
C ILE A 47 -29.48 -28.84 14.18
N ALA A 48 -30.32 -28.07 14.88
CA ALA A 48 -30.16 -27.87 16.32
C ALA A 48 -30.23 -29.18 17.11
N LYS A 49 -31.18 -30.07 16.78
CA LYS A 49 -31.27 -31.40 17.39
C LYS A 49 -30.02 -32.24 17.13
N LYS A 50 -29.55 -32.31 15.87
CA LYS A 50 -28.33 -33.07 15.52
C LYS A 50 -27.07 -32.47 16.16
N LEU A 51 -26.93 -31.14 16.19
CA LEU A 51 -25.84 -30.45 16.90
C LEU A 51 -25.87 -30.72 18.40
N SER A 52 -27.04 -30.75 19.02
CA SER A 52 -27.16 -31.05 20.45
C SER A 52 -26.63 -32.42 20.82
N VAL A 53 -26.78 -33.40 19.92
CA VAL A 53 -26.21 -34.74 20.09
C VAL A 53 -24.68 -34.70 19.97
N ILE A 54 -24.14 -33.97 18.99
CA ILE A 54 -22.68 -33.85 18.77
C ILE A 54 -21.99 -33.10 19.91
N GLU A 55 -22.59 -32.00 20.38
CA GLU A 55 -22.00 -31.13 21.40
C GLU A 55 -22.30 -31.59 22.84
N GLY A 56 -23.21 -32.55 23.01
CA GLY A 56 -23.70 -32.99 24.32
C GLY A 56 -24.43 -31.89 25.11
N LYS A 57 -24.93 -30.85 24.43
CA LYS A 57 -25.55 -29.66 25.05
C LYS A 57 -26.76 -29.18 24.25
N PRO A 58 -27.79 -28.59 24.89
CA PRO A 58 -28.93 -28.03 24.18
C PRO A 58 -28.49 -26.85 23.29
N VAL A 59 -28.87 -26.92 22.01
CA VAL A 59 -28.62 -25.88 21.02
C VAL A 59 -29.97 -25.33 20.59
N ALA A 60 -30.15 -24.01 20.72
CA ALA A 60 -31.38 -23.37 20.29
C ALA A 60 -31.36 -23.12 18.78
N SER A 61 -32.42 -23.53 18.09
CA SER A 61 -32.58 -23.27 16.64
C SER A 61 -32.58 -21.77 16.32
N SER A 62 -33.08 -20.94 17.24
CA SER A 62 -33.03 -19.47 17.14
C SER A 62 -31.60 -18.92 17.13
N THR A 63 -30.67 -19.53 17.85
CA THR A 63 -29.25 -19.13 17.85
C THR A 63 -28.61 -19.37 16.49
N LEU A 64 -28.96 -20.47 15.83
CA LEU A 64 -28.50 -20.76 14.46
C LEU A 64 -29.00 -19.72 13.46
N ARG A 65 -30.26 -19.29 13.60
CA ARG A 65 -30.86 -18.27 12.73
C ARG A 65 -30.35 -16.85 12.98
N ARG A 66 -29.89 -16.54 14.21
CA ARG A 66 -29.38 -15.20 14.59
C ARG A 66 -27.90 -15.02 14.23
N ASN A 67 -27.10 -16.07 14.28
CA ASN A 67 -25.70 -16.00 13.91
C ASN A 67 -25.54 -15.97 12.38
N VAL A 68 -24.90 -14.92 11.85
CA VAL A 68 -24.75 -14.68 10.41
C VAL A 68 -24.05 -15.84 9.71
N ASN A 69 -22.98 -16.37 10.31
CA ASN A 69 -22.18 -17.43 9.69
C ASN A 69 -22.95 -18.75 9.57
N TYR A 70 -23.75 -19.09 10.59
CA TYR A 70 -24.59 -20.29 10.55
C TYR A 70 -25.76 -20.13 9.61
N ARG A 71 -26.42 -18.96 9.61
CA ARG A 71 -27.57 -18.67 8.76
C ARG A 71 -27.23 -18.79 7.27
N ILE A 72 -26.06 -18.30 6.85
CA ILE A 72 -25.61 -18.42 5.45
C ILE A 72 -25.64 -19.88 4.98
N LEU A 73 -25.17 -20.83 5.80
CA LEU A 73 -25.16 -22.25 5.45
C LEU A 73 -26.57 -22.82 5.27
N LEU A 74 -27.51 -22.38 6.10
CA LEU A 74 -28.92 -22.79 6.01
C LEU A 74 -29.59 -22.25 4.75
N ASP A 75 -29.37 -20.97 4.47
CA ASP A 75 -29.92 -20.27 3.30
C ASP A 75 -29.34 -20.86 1.99
N GLU A 76 -28.05 -21.19 1.96
CA GLU A 76 -27.40 -21.85 0.82
C GLU A 76 -28.03 -23.22 0.52
N HIS A 77 -28.26 -24.05 1.54
CA HIS A 77 -28.88 -25.36 1.36
C HIS A 77 -30.34 -25.25 0.89
N LEU A 78 -31.14 -24.36 1.49
CA LEU A 78 -32.54 -24.15 1.07
C LEU A 78 -32.63 -23.59 -0.35
N SER A 79 -31.73 -22.69 -0.73
CA SER A 79 -31.73 -22.11 -2.09
C SER A 79 -31.45 -23.16 -3.16
N LYS A 80 -30.66 -24.20 -2.86
CA LYS A 80 -30.43 -25.34 -3.77
C LYS A 80 -31.67 -26.22 -3.94
N LEU A 81 -32.44 -26.43 -2.87
CA LEU A 81 -33.60 -27.31 -2.87
C LEU A 81 -34.89 -26.62 -3.35
N LEU A 82 -35.03 -25.32 -3.10
CA LEU A 82 -36.21 -24.53 -3.39
C LEU A 82 -35.84 -23.21 -4.10
N PRO A 83 -35.42 -23.27 -5.38
CA PRO A 83 -35.07 -22.07 -6.15
C PRO A 83 -36.25 -21.08 -6.31
N LYS A 84 -37.50 -21.51 -6.03
CA LYS A 84 -38.71 -20.69 -6.13
C LYS A 84 -39.22 -20.08 -4.81
N LEU A 85 -38.80 -20.55 -3.62
CA LEU A 85 -39.29 -20.00 -2.34
C LEU A 85 -38.45 -18.83 -1.79
N THR A 86 -37.29 -18.53 -2.36
CA THR A 86 -36.43 -17.42 -1.91
C THR A 86 -36.68 -16.11 -2.65
N SER A 87 -37.75 -16.01 -3.46
CA SER A 87 -38.20 -14.75 -4.06
C SER A 87 -39.29 -14.09 -3.21
N ASN A 88 -38.96 -13.71 -1.98
CA ASN A 88 -39.54 -12.46 -1.49
C ASN A 88 -38.81 -11.34 -2.25
N GLU A 89 -39.21 -11.08 -3.50
CA GLU A 89 -38.76 -9.91 -4.28
C GLU A 89 -38.66 -8.61 -3.45
N PRO A 90 -39.62 -8.29 -2.55
CA PRO A 90 -39.47 -7.12 -1.69
C PRO A 90 -38.26 -7.18 -0.74
N ASP A 91 -37.90 -8.34 -0.18
CA ASP A 91 -36.74 -8.47 0.73
C ASP A 91 -35.40 -8.43 -0.03
N LYS A 92 -35.34 -8.95 -1.26
CA LYS A 92 -34.18 -8.79 -2.14
C LYS A 92 -33.97 -7.33 -2.52
N ILE A 93 -35.03 -6.63 -2.91
CA ILE A 93 -34.94 -5.20 -3.26
C ILE A 93 -34.52 -4.35 -2.06
N VAL A 94 -35.03 -4.64 -0.86
CA VAL A 94 -34.64 -3.92 0.37
C VAL A 94 -33.18 -4.21 0.74
N THR A 95 -32.72 -5.45 0.64
CA THR A 95 -31.32 -5.81 0.92
C THR A 95 -30.35 -5.25 -0.12
N GLU A 96 -30.73 -5.22 -1.40
CA GLU A 96 -29.98 -4.58 -2.47
C GLU A 96 -29.92 -3.06 -2.30
N LYS A 97 -31.03 -2.40 -1.96
CA LYS A 97 -31.05 -0.96 -1.63
C LYS A 97 -30.15 -0.64 -0.44
N LEU A 98 -30.19 -1.45 0.62
CA LEU A 98 -29.30 -1.29 1.78
C LEU A 98 -27.83 -1.51 1.41
N ARG A 99 -27.52 -2.49 0.54
CA ARG A 99 -26.17 -2.70 0.01
C ARG A 99 -25.73 -1.50 -0.83
N ALA A 100 -26.56 -1.04 -1.77
CA ALA A 100 -26.28 0.11 -2.62
C ALA A 100 -26.03 1.39 -1.80
N TYR A 101 -26.84 1.63 -0.76
CA TYR A 101 -26.65 2.74 0.16
C TYR A 101 -25.33 2.63 0.96
N LYS A 102 -25.00 1.44 1.49
CA LYS A 102 -23.71 1.21 2.16
C LYS A 102 -22.53 1.40 1.20
N LEU A 103 -22.66 0.95 -0.04
CA LEU A 103 -21.64 1.11 -1.07
C LEU A 103 -21.45 2.59 -1.41
N SER A 104 -22.56 3.31 -1.62
CA SER A 104 -22.57 4.76 -1.85
C SER A 104 -21.91 5.52 -0.71
N LYS A 105 -22.22 5.20 0.55
CA LYS A 105 -21.57 5.81 1.72
C LYS A 105 -20.07 5.57 1.74
N LYS A 106 -19.61 4.33 1.47
CA LYS A 106 -18.18 4.02 1.37
C LYS A 106 -17.50 4.81 0.24
N LEU A 107 -18.18 4.95 -0.89
CA LEU A 107 -17.69 5.66 -2.07
C LEU A 107 -17.58 7.17 -1.79
N THR A 108 -18.54 7.76 -1.10
CA THR A 108 -18.47 9.16 -0.63
C THR A 108 -17.32 9.37 0.36
N THR A 109 -17.11 8.45 1.31
CA THR A 109 -15.95 8.53 2.23
C THR A 109 -14.64 8.39 1.47
N ALA A 110 -14.54 7.45 0.52
CA ALA A 110 -13.35 7.28 -0.30
C ALA A 110 -13.05 8.55 -1.13
N TYR A 111 -14.06 9.20 -1.70
CA TYR A 111 -13.88 10.47 -2.41
C TYR A 111 -13.41 11.60 -1.50
N LYS A 112 -13.90 11.69 -0.26
CA LYS A 112 -13.39 12.65 0.73
C LYS A 112 -11.91 12.40 1.03
N ASN A 113 -11.55 11.15 1.31
CA ASN A 113 -10.16 10.77 1.58
C ASN A 113 -9.25 11.07 0.39
N ILE A 114 -9.68 10.77 -0.85
CA ILE A 114 -8.92 11.12 -2.06
C ILE A 114 -8.70 12.63 -2.16
N LYS A 115 -9.72 13.44 -1.83
CA LYS A 115 -9.60 14.91 -1.86
C LYS A 115 -8.61 15.41 -0.83
N GLU A 116 -8.63 14.87 0.39
CA GLU A 116 -7.69 15.20 1.46
C GLU A 116 -6.26 14.79 1.10
N LEU A 117 -6.06 13.55 0.65
CA LEU A 117 -4.75 13.05 0.20
C LEU A 117 -4.18 13.87 -0.97
N LYS A 118 -5.03 14.31 -1.91
CA LYS A 118 -4.58 15.21 -2.99
C LYS A 118 -4.11 16.57 -2.47
N LYS A 119 -4.75 17.09 -1.43
CA LYS A 119 -4.34 18.34 -0.78
C LYS A 119 -2.99 18.16 -0.07
N GLU A 120 -2.84 17.09 0.72
CA GLU A 120 -1.58 16.77 1.40
C GLU A 120 -0.42 16.55 0.41
N LEU A 121 -0.70 15.89 -0.71
CA LEU A 121 0.29 15.69 -1.77
C LEU A 121 0.73 17.02 -2.42
N LEU A 122 -0.21 17.94 -2.63
CA LEU A 122 0.11 19.28 -3.12
C LEU A 122 0.94 20.07 -2.10
N ASP A 123 0.55 20.03 -0.83
CA ASP A 123 1.26 20.73 0.25
C ASP A 123 2.69 20.18 0.42
N THR A 124 2.87 18.86 0.39
CA THR A 124 4.21 18.24 0.41
C THR A 124 5.04 18.58 -0.82
N ARG A 125 4.44 18.61 -2.01
CA ARG A 125 5.13 19.05 -3.23
C ARG A 125 5.61 20.49 -3.13
N ASN A 126 4.77 21.38 -2.60
CA ASN A 126 5.13 22.79 -2.39
C ASN A 126 6.28 22.94 -1.39
N LEU A 127 6.24 22.20 -0.26
CA LEU A 127 7.32 22.18 0.72
C LEU A 127 8.64 21.68 0.11
N LEU A 128 8.57 20.63 -0.72
CA LEU A 128 9.75 20.09 -1.40
C LEU A 128 10.35 21.11 -2.38
N SER A 129 9.52 21.77 -3.18
CA SER A 129 9.96 22.83 -4.10
C SER A 129 10.59 24.01 -3.35
N SER A 130 10.01 24.44 -2.24
CA SER A 130 10.60 25.49 -1.38
C SER A 130 11.94 25.06 -0.80
N ARG A 131 12.07 23.80 -0.37
CA ARG A 131 13.33 23.26 0.14
C ARG A 131 14.42 23.22 -0.94
N ILE A 132 14.08 22.75 -2.14
CA ILE A 132 15.01 22.73 -3.27
C ILE A 132 15.49 24.16 -3.58
N ALA A 133 14.59 25.14 -3.62
CA ALA A 133 14.96 26.54 -3.85
C ALA A 133 15.94 27.08 -2.79
N LEU A 134 15.72 26.76 -1.51
CA LEU A 134 16.62 27.13 -0.42
C LEU A 134 17.98 26.44 -0.50
N GLU A 135 18.00 25.16 -0.89
CA GLU A 135 19.24 24.40 -1.11
C GLU A 135 20.06 25.00 -2.27
N HIS A 136 19.42 25.35 -3.39
CA HIS A 136 20.08 26.05 -4.50
C HIS A 136 20.62 27.43 -4.08
N GLU A 137 19.83 28.25 -3.38
CA GLU A 137 20.30 29.57 -2.91
C GLU A 137 21.50 29.44 -1.95
N SER A 138 21.52 28.40 -1.12
CA SER A 138 22.65 28.13 -0.23
C SER A 138 23.89 27.67 -1.00
N LEU A 139 23.72 26.83 -2.03
CA LEU A 139 24.81 26.38 -2.89
C LEU A 139 25.41 27.55 -3.67
N ASP A 140 24.58 28.41 -4.25
CA ASP A 140 25.01 29.59 -5.00
C ASP A 140 25.81 30.53 -4.12
N LYS A 141 25.36 30.79 -2.88
CA LYS A 141 26.12 31.59 -1.90
C LYS A 141 27.45 30.96 -1.52
N MET A 142 27.52 29.63 -1.43
CA MET A 142 28.76 28.91 -1.15
C MET A 142 29.74 29.00 -2.33
N ILE A 143 29.23 28.88 -3.56
CA ILE A 143 30.01 29.04 -4.80
C ILE A 143 30.56 30.46 -4.89
N LEU A 144 29.72 31.50 -4.73
CA LEU A 144 30.16 32.90 -4.75
C LEU A 144 31.28 33.16 -3.74
N ARG A 145 31.15 32.67 -2.50
CA ARG A 145 32.22 32.81 -1.48
C ARG A 145 33.53 32.15 -1.89
N LYS A 146 33.47 30.97 -2.51
CA LYS A 146 34.67 30.28 -3.01
C LYS A 146 35.30 31.04 -4.18
N VAL A 147 34.49 31.55 -5.11
CA VAL A 147 34.94 32.36 -6.26
C VAL A 147 35.58 33.69 -5.81
N ASP A 148 35.03 34.36 -4.79
CA ASP A 148 35.61 35.59 -4.24
C ASP A 148 36.97 35.35 -3.55
N GLN A 149 37.14 34.21 -2.87
CA GLN A 149 38.42 33.81 -2.27
C GLN A 149 39.48 33.49 -3.33
N ILE A 150 39.05 32.95 -4.47
CA ILE A 150 39.89 32.61 -5.60
C ILE A 150 40.40 33.87 -6.33
N THR A 151 39.52 34.84 -6.59
CA THR A 151 39.81 36.01 -7.43
C THR A 151 40.74 37.04 -6.77
N SER A 152 41.00 36.89 -5.47
CA SER A 152 41.80 37.83 -4.67
C SER A 152 43.27 37.41 -4.45
N SER A 153 43.73 36.32 -5.06
CA SER A 153 45.15 35.89 -4.98
C SER A 153 45.79 35.86 -6.38
N ASN A 154 47.01 36.40 -6.52
CA ASN A 154 47.75 36.47 -7.79
C ASN A 154 48.62 35.21 -8.00
N ASP A 155 48.63 34.72 -9.23
CA ASP A 155 49.45 33.68 -9.89
C ASP A 155 49.65 32.28 -9.25
N GLU A 156 49.77 32.11 -7.94
CA GLU A 156 49.64 30.79 -7.27
C GLU A 156 48.16 30.34 -7.16
N SER A 157 47.25 31.25 -7.49
CA SER A 157 45.80 31.06 -7.42
C SER A 157 45.23 30.20 -8.54
N ILE A 158 45.92 30.11 -9.69
CA ILE A 158 45.40 29.40 -10.88
C ILE A 158 45.54 27.89 -10.73
N GLU A 159 46.63 27.40 -10.13
CA GLU A 159 46.78 25.95 -9.86
C GLU A 159 45.88 25.50 -8.70
N SER A 160 45.71 26.33 -7.67
CA SER A 160 44.73 26.05 -6.60
C SER A 160 43.28 26.10 -7.12
N LEU A 161 43.01 26.95 -8.11
CA LEU A 161 41.77 26.94 -8.89
C LEU A 161 41.54 25.62 -9.61
N PHE A 162 42.55 25.09 -10.30
CA PHE A 162 42.46 23.81 -10.99
C PHE A 162 42.27 22.66 -9.99
N GLU A 163 42.90 22.74 -8.81
CA GLU A 163 42.68 21.79 -7.71
C GLU A 163 41.22 21.78 -7.24
N VAL A 164 40.64 22.97 -7.02
CA VAL A 164 39.23 23.10 -6.61
C VAL A 164 38.29 22.58 -7.68
N ILE A 165 38.53 22.92 -8.96
CA ILE A 165 37.73 22.43 -10.09
C ILE A 165 37.81 20.90 -10.17
N TYR A 166 39.00 20.32 -10.01
CA TYR A 166 39.21 18.87 -10.03
C TYR A 166 38.44 18.17 -8.90
N VAL A 167 38.52 18.68 -7.66
CA VAL A 167 37.80 18.09 -6.52
C VAL A 167 36.29 18.17 -6.74
N LEU A 168 35.77 19.30 -7.22
CA LEU A 168 34.35 19.45 -7.52
C LEU A 168 33.87 18.48 -8.61
N LEU A 169 34.71 18.22 -9.62
CA LEU A 169 34.40 17.24 -10.67
C LEU A 169 34.40 15.80 -10.12
N MET A 170 35.33 15.45 -9.24
CA MET A 170 35.36 14.13 -8.59
C MET A 170 34.17 13.91 -7.64
N ASP A 171 33.72 14.95 -6.93
CA ASP A 171 32.57 14.88 -6.01
C ASP A 171 31.24 14.62 -6.74
N LEU A 172 31.14 14.94 -8.03
CA LEU A 172 29.96 14.66 -8.86
C LEU A 172 29.78 13.15 -9.18
N GLY A 173 30.79 12.32 -8.90
CA GLY A 173 30.71 10.84 -8.89
C GLY A 173 30.51 10.15 -10.24
N SER A 174 30.19 10.91 -11.30
CA SER A 174 29.90 10.42 -12.66
C SER A 174 30.79 11.11 -13.70
N ILE A 175 31.99 11.54 -13.32
CA ILE A 175 32.92 12.24 -14.21
C ILE A 175 34.10 11.33 -14.54
N ASP A 176 34.38 11.19 -15.83
CA ASP A 176 35.56 10.49 -16.35
C ASP A 176 36.49 11.48 -17.07
N PHE A 177 37.79 11.32 -16.83
CA PHE A 177 38.84 12.17 -17.40
C PHE A 177 39.56 11.40 -18.52
N ASP A 178 39.32 11.76 -19.77
CA ASP A 178 40.15 11.30 -20.89
C ASP A 178 41.19 12.38 -21.23
N VAL A 179 42.31 12.30 -20.52
CA VAL A 179 43.44 13.21 -20.71
C VAL A 179 44.01 13.08 -22.13
N SER A 180 43.98 11.88 -22.72
CA SER A 180 44.55 11.60 -24.05
C SER A 180 43.77 12.28 -25.18
N GLN A 181 42.44 12.30 -25.07
CA GLN A 181 41.55 13.01 -25.97
C GLN A 181 41.35 14.48 -25.56
N GLY A 182 41.83 14.85 -24.36
CA GLY A 182 41.70 16.21 -23.84
C GLY A 182 40.25 16.58 -23.52
N VAL A 183 39.48 15.64 -22.97
CA VAL A 183 38.07 15.85 -22.61
C VAL A 183 37.76 15.32 -21.21
N VAL A 184 36.84 16.01 -20.54
CA VAL A 184 36.19 15.55 -19.31
C VAL A 184 34.73 15.32 -19.66
N TYR A 185 34.24 14.09 -19.50
CA TYR A 185 32.86 13.73 -19.83
C TYR A 185 32.10 13.27 -18.58
N ASP A 186 30.82 13.57 -18.61
CA ASP A 186 29.84 13.07 -17.66
C ASP A 186 29.38 11.69 -18.13
N SER A 187 29.81 10.63 -17.44
CA SER A 187 29.54 9.25 -17.81
C SER A 187 28.08 8.83 -17.59
N ALA A 188 27.30 9.62 -16.83
CA ALA A 188 25.87 9.38 -16.69
C ALA A 188 25.07 9.85 -17.93
N ASP A 189 25.49 10.97 -18.52
CA ASP A 189 24.76 11.63 -19.63
C ASP A 189 25.47 11.51 -20.99
N ASP A 190 26.70 11.00 -21.04
CA ASP A 190 27.57 10.93 -22.24
C ASP A 190 27.82 12.33 -22.88
N ILE A 191 28.00 13.34 -22.02
CA ILE A 191 28.19 14.74 -22.43
C ILE A 191 29.58 15.23 -22.05
N VAL A 192 30.28 15.86 -23.00
CA VAL A 192 31.54 16.57 -22.74
C VAL A 192 31.28 17.83 -21.92
N ARG A 193 31.83 17.90 -20.70
CA ARG A 193 31.69 19.04 -19.79
C ARG A 193 32.84 20.04 -19.95
N LEU A 194 34.05 19.55 -20.23
CA LEU A 194 35.24 20.37 -20.49
C LEU A 194 36.05 19.78 -21.62
N ASN A 195 36.66 20.63 -22.44
CA ASN A 195 37.59 20.21 -23.49
C ASN A 195 38.88 21.04 -23.45
N ARG A 196 39.96 20.48 -23.99
CA ARG A 196 41.30 21.06 -24.02
C ARG A 196 41.38 22.34 -24.84
N ASN A 197 40.53 22.50 -25.85
CA ASN A 197 40.53 23.69 -26.69
C ASN A 197 40.05 24.91 -25.90
N ASP A 198 39.04 24.73 -25.05
CA ASP A 198 38.45 25.78 -24.23
C ASP A 198 39.21 26.00 -22.92
N PHE A 199 39.86 24.95 -22.37
CA PHE A 199 40.58 25.01 -21.09
C PHE A 199 42.02 24.47 -21.16
N PRO A 200 42.90 25.00 -22.03
CA PRO A 200 44.21 24.41 -22.31
C PRO A 200 45.14 24.38 -21.09
N LEU A 201 45.07 25.38 -20.22
CA LEU A 201 45.89 25.46 -19.01
C LEU A 201 45.47 24.43 -17.96
N PHE A 202 44.17 24.17 -17.81
CA PHE A 202 43.64 23.14 -16.91
C PHE A 202 44.09 21.75 -17.36
N PHE A 203 44.01 21.44 -18.66
CA PHE A 203 44.46 20.14 -19.18
C PHE A 203 45.97 19.96 -19.08
N LYS A 204 46.77 21.02 -19.29
CA LYS A 204 48.22 20.99 -19.07
C LYS A 204 48.59 20.74 -17.60
N TRP A 205 47.77 21.22 -16.67
CA TRP A 205 47.92 20.94 -15.25
C TRP A 205 47.45 19.52 -14.91
N LEU A 206 46.32 19.08 -15.47
CA LEU A 206 45.75 17.75 -15.28
C LEU A 206 46.72 16.65 -15.74
N GLU A 207 47.41 16.86 -16.87
CA GLU A 207 48.49 15.99 -17.37
C GLU A 207 49.68 15.85 -16.41
N LYS A 208 49.91 16.81 -15.51
CA LYS A 208 50.96 16.71 -14.50
C LYS A 208 50.49 16.03 -13.22
N LYS A 209 49.16 15.97 -13.01
CA LYS A 209 48.53 15.48 -11.79
C LYS A 209 48.14 14.00 -11.87
N LEU A 210 47.71 13.54 -13.05
CA LEU A 210 47.39 12.15 -13.38
C LEU A 210 48.60 11.43 -13.97
#